data_AF-A0A956HTT8-F1
#
_entry.id   AF-A0A956HTT8-F1
#
_cell.length_a   1.000
_cell.length_b   1.000
_cell.length_c   1.000
_cell.angle_alpha   90.00
_cell.angle_beta   90.00
_cell.angle_gamma   90.00
#
_symmetry.space_group_name_H-M   'P 1'
#
loop_
_entity.id
_entity.type
_entity.pdbx_description
1 polymer ?
#
loop_
_entity_poly.entity_id
_entity_poly.type
_entity_poly.pdbx_seq_one_letter_code
_entity_poly.pdbx_strand_id
1 'polypeptide(L)'
;MNKLVALPLALLLGGCGHPATEDECNEIVERVARLELEKQRPGDEKFVTEEIEATKESLRQSTLKQCVGKRITDKAMRCVRDAKTSKEIIEDCFD
;
A
#
# COMPACT_ATOMS: atom_id res chain seq x y z
N MET A 1 -24.98 -40.53 -17.36
CA MET A 1 -25.29 -39.31 -18.14
C MET A 1 -24.59 -38.12 -17.49
N ASN A 2 -23.67 -37.59 -18.28
CA ASN A 2 -22.75 -36.47 -18.09
C ASN A 2 -23.36 -35.21 -17.44
N LYS A 3 -22.73 -34.65 -16.40
CA LYS A 3 -22.56 -33.18 -16.22
C LYS A 3 -21.25 -32.91 -15.47
N LEU A 4 -20.15 -32.84 -16.22
CA LEU A 4 -18.93 -32.15 -15.81
C LEU A 4 -19.29 -30.70 -15.54
N VAL A 5 -19.39 -30.32 -14.27
CA VAL A 5 -19.47 -28.92 -13.85
C VAL A 5 -18.07 -28.34 -14.06
N ALA A 6 -17.89 -27.69 -15.20
CA ALA A 6 -16.71 -26.90 -15.50
C ALA A 6 -16.66 -25.72 -14.53
N LEU A 7 -15.84 -25.84 -13.49
CA LEU A 7 -15.52 -24.75 -12.58
C LEU A 7 -14.67 -23.74 -13.36
N PRO A 8 -15.05 -22.46 -13.43
CA PRO A 8 -14.32 -21.47 -14.20
C PRO A 8 -12.94 -21.28 -13.58
N LEU A 9 -11.91 -21.55 -14.39
CA LEU A 9 -10.52 -21.24 -14.11
C LEU A 9 -10.41 -19.72 -13.99
N ALA A 10 -10.49 -19.20 -12.77
CA ALA A 10 -10.21 -17.81 -12.46
C ALA A 10 -8.72 -17.55 -12.79
N LEU A 11 -8.49 -16.97 -13.97
CA LEU A 11 -7.22 -16.39 -14.36
C LEU A 11 -6.82 -15.33 -13.32
N LEU A 12 -5.98 -15.73 -12.38
CA LEU A 12 -5.21 -14.83 -11.54
C LEU A 12 -4.21 -14.10 -12.45
N LEU A 13 -4.70 -13.07 -13.15
CA LEU A 13 -3.88 -12.04 -13.77
C LEU A 13 -3.25 -11.20 -12.65
N GLY A 14 -2.34 -11.82 -11.88
CA GLY A 14 -1.33 -11.10 -11.15
C GLY A 14 -0.42 -10.49 -12.19
N GLY A 15 -0.79 -9.30 -12.68
CA GLY A 15 -0.08 -8.61 -13.75
C GLY A 15 1.42 -8.55 -13.46
N CYS A 16 2.22 -8.67 -14.52
CA CYS A 16 3.62 -8.29 -14.45
C CYS A 16 3.68 -6.87 -13.87
N GLY A 17 4.21 -6.75 -12.65
CA GLY A 17 4.27 -5.46 -11.97
C GLY A 17 4.94 -4.37 -12.81
N HIS A 18 4.59 -3.13 -12.55
CA HIS A 18 5.17 -1.96 -13.21
C HIS A 18 6.16 -1.26 -12.26
N PRO A 19 7.04 -0.39 -12.80
CA PRO A 19 7.81 0.51 -11.96
C PRO A 19 6.85 1.42 -11.17
N ALA A 20 7.07 1.54 -9.87
CA ALA A 20 6.26 2.38 -8.99
C ALA A 20 6.36 3.84 -9.40
N THR A 21 5.22 4.50 -9.49
CA THR A 21 5.10 5.94 -9.75
C THR A 21 5.30 6.75 -8.48
N GLU A 22 5.54 8.06 -8.62
CA GLU A 22 5.59 8.95 -7.46
C GLU A 22 4.30 8.91 -6.64
N ASP A 23 3.14 8.88 -7.31
CA ASP A 23 1.83 8.87 -6.65
C ASP A 23 1.61 7.61 -5.82
N GLU A 24 2.00 6.43 -6.33
CA GLU A 24 1.91 5.18 -5.58
C GLU A 24 2.85 5.15 -4.38
N CYS A 25 4.08 5.67 -4.56
CA CYS A 25 5.01 5.81 -3.46
C CYS A 25 4.50 6.80 -2.40
N ASN A 26 3.83 7.89 -2.80
CA ASN A 26 3.18 8.80 -1.88
C ASN A 26 2.03 8.13 -1.13
N GLU A 27 1.21 7.34 -1.82
CA GLU A 27 0.10 6.61 -1.21
C GLU A 27 0.58 5.61 -0.15
N ILE A 28 1.66 4.86 -0.44
CA ILE A 28 2.28 3.93 0.51
C ILE A 28 2.77 4.68 1.76
N VAL A 29 3.53 5.76 1.57
CA VAL A 29 4.08 6.55 2.69
C VAL A 29 2.98 7.14 3.54
N GLU A 30 1.95 7.73 2.91
CA GLU A 30 0.81 8.29 3.63
C GLU A 30 0.07 7.23 4.43
N ARG A 31 -0.15 6.04 3.85
CA ARG A 31 -0.85 4.96 4.53
C ARG A 31 -0.08 4.46 5.74
N VAL A 32 1.24 4.27 5.61
CA VAL A 32 2.11 3.88 6.73
C VAL A 32 2.09 4.94 7.83
N ALA A 33 2.29 6.21 7.48
CA ALA A 33 2.28 7.31 8.44
C ALA A 33 0.94 7.38 9.19
N ARG A 34 -0.17 7.30 8.46
CA ARG A 34 -1.52 7.28 9.04
C ARG A 34 -1.69 6.17 10.07
N LEU A 35 -1.31 4.94 9.73
CA LEU A 35 -1.44 3.78 10.63
C LEU A 35 -0.56 3.92 11.89
N GLU A 36 0.63 4.49 11.77
CA GLU A 36 1.49 4.77 12.95
C GLU A 36 0.93 5.88 13.82
N LEU A 37 0.35 6.93 13.24
CA LEU A 37 -0.27 8.02 13.99
C LEU A 37 -1.55 7.57 14.71
N GLU A 38 -2.41 6.81 14.01
CA GLU A 38 -3.61 6.20 14.60
C GLU A 38 -3.26 5.26 15.78
N LYS A 39 -2.16 4.52 15.68
CA LYS A 39 -1.64 3.68 16.77
C LYS A 39 -1.17 4.50 17.98
N GLN A 40 -0.56 5.67 17.75
CA GLN A 40 -0.08 6.54 18.82
C GLN A 40 -1.21 7.34 19.49
N ARG A 41 -2.20 7.79 18.73
CA ARG A 41 -3.34 8.58 19.21
C ARG A 41 -4.66 8.15 18.54
N PRO A 42 -5.27 7.06 19.01
CA PRO A 42 -6.54 6.59 18.47
C PRO A 42 -7.63 7.66 18.64
N GLY A 43 -8.28 8.05 17.55
CA GLY A 43 -9.45 8.95 17.57
C GLY A 43 -9.17 10.45 17.40
N ASP A 44 -7.93 10.86 17.13
CA ASP A 44 -7.57 12.26 16.83
C ASP A 44 -7.25 12.45 15.34
N GLU A 45 -8.29 12.40 14.49
CA GLU A 45 -8.17 12.51 13.02
C GLU A 45 -7.56 13.84 12.55
N LYS A 46 -7.73 14.91 13.34
CA LYS A 46 -7.14 16.23 13.05
C LYS A 46 -5.63 16.23 13.24
N PHE A 47 -5.14 15.66 14.33
CA PHE A 47 -3.70 15.52 14.56
C PHE A 47 -3.04 14.65 13.48
N VAL A 48 -3.71 13.57 13.07
CA VAL A 48 -3.23 12.68 12.00
C VAL A 48 -3.04 13.44 10.68
N THR A 49 -3.98 14.32 10.32
CA THR A 49 -3.92 15.04 9.03
C THR A 49 -2.81 16.10 9.01
N GLU A 50 -2.65 16.87 10.08
CA GLU A 50 -1.61 17.91 10.17
C GLU A 50 -0.19 17.32 10.26
N GLU A 51 -0.01 16.23 11.02
CA GLU A 51 1.29 15.55 11.09
C GLU A 51 1.65 14.81 9.81
N ILE A 52 0.67 14.25 9.07
CA ILE A 52 0.94 13.62 7.78
C ILE A 52 1.54 14.63 6.81
N GLU A 53 1.00 15.84 6.72
CA GLU A 53 1.51 16.86 5.79
C GLU A 53 2.92 17.34 6.17
N ALA A 54 3.20 17.55 7.47
CA ALA A 54 4.54 17.91 7.93
C ALA A 54 5.56 16.77 7.75
N THR A 55 5.14 15.54 8.02
CA THR A 55 5.96 14.33 7.88
C THR A 55 6.22 13.99 6.42
N LYS A 56 5.21 14.20 5.54
CA LYS A 56 5.33 14.04 4.08
C LYS A 56 6.48 14.86 3.53
N GLU A 57 6.62 16.13 3.90
CA GLU A 57 7.68 16.99 3.36
C GLU A 57 9.08 16.44 3.68
N SER A 58 9.28 15.93 4.90
CA SER A 58 10.58 15.40 5.35
C SER A 58 10.89 13.98 4.84
N LEU A 59 9.90 13.08 4.83
CA LEU A 59 10.07 11.69 4.36
C LEU A 59 10.00 11.57 2.84
N ARG A 60 9.33 12.49 2.13
CA ARG A 60 9.20 12.47 0.66
C ARG A 60 10.55 12.34 -0.02
N GLN A 61 11.50 13.21 0.32
CA GLN A 61 12.73 13.35 -0.45
C GLN A 61 13.62 12.11 -0.43
N SER A 62 13.69 11.39 0.69
CA SER A 62 14.55 10.20 0.83
C SER A 62 13.80 8.90 0.53
N THR A 63 12.55 8.77 0.97
CA THR A 63 11.77 7.53 0.83
C THR A 63 11.19 7.38 -0.58
N LEU A 64 10.73 8.47 -1.23
CA LEU A 64 10.27 8.39 -2.62
C LEU A 64 11.41 7.96 -3.55
N LYS A 65 12.64 8.47 -3.34
CA LYS A 65 13.80 8.07 -4.15
C LYS A 65 14.13 6.59 -4.08
N GLN A 66 13.77 5.92 -2.98
CA GLN A 66 14.01 4.48 -2.83
C GLN A 66 12.84 3.61 -3.32
N CYS A 67 11.65 4.20 -3.43
CA CYS A 67 10.43 3.53 -3.90
C CYS A 67 10.23 3.67 -5.42
N VAL A 68 10.38 4.88 -5.96
CA VAL A 68 10.10 5.16 -7.38
C VAL A 68 10.95 4.28 -8.28
N GLY A 69 10.29 3.62 -9.24
CA GLY A 69 10.93 2.70 -10.17
C GLY A 69 11.10 1.26 -9.66
N LYS A 70 10.85 0.98 -8.37
CA LYS A 70 10.78 -0.41 -7.87
C LYS A 70 9.59 -1.13 -8.49
N ARG A 71 9.72 -2.43 -8.73
CA ARG A 71 8.60 -3.22 -9.24
C ARG A 71 7.51 -3.31 -8.16
N ILE A 72 6.29 -2.92 -8.53
CA ILE A 72 5.09 -3.05 -7.70
C ILE A 72 3.96 -3.65 -8.53
N THR A 73 2.98 -4.26 -7.88
CA THR A 73 1.79 -4.82 -8.55
C THR A 73 0.52 -4.15 -8.04
N ASP A 74 -0.54 -4.19 -8.85
CA ASP A 74 -1.87 -3.77 -8.40
C ASP A 74 -2.33 -4.53 -7.16
N LYS A 75 -1.92 -5.79 -7.01
CA LYS A 75 -2.21 -6.60 -5.82
C LYS A 75 -1.52 -6.02 -4.58
N ALA A 76 -0.27 -5.63 -4.70
CA ALA A 76 0.47 -4.97 -3.62
C ALA A 76 -0.21 -3.66 -3.21
N MET A 77 -0.59 -2.81 -4.16
CA MET A 77 -1.29 -1.56 -3.85
C MET A 77 -2.66 -1.78 -3.20
N ARG A 78 -3.39 -2.83 -3.59
CA ARG A 78 -4.63 -3.22 -2.88
C ARG A 78 -4.34 -3.66 -1.45
N CYS A 79 -3.31 -4.49 -1.24
CA CYS A 79 -2.88 -4.89 0.10
C CYS A 79 -2.55 -3.69 0.98
N VAL A 80 -1.78 -2.71 0.46
CA VAL A 80 -1.43 -1.47 1.18
C VAL A 80 -2.69 -0.74 1.66
N ARG A 81 -3.69 -0.57 0.78
CA ARG A 81 -4.95 0.10 1.11
C ARG A 81 -5.75 -0.65 2.18
N ASP A 82 -5.74 -1.98 2.13
CA ASP A 82 -6.56 -2.81 3.01
C ASP A 82 -5.91 -3.12 4.36
N ALA A 83 -4.57 -3.01 4.46
CA ALA A 83 -3.79 -3.31 5.65
C ALA A 83 -4.28 -2.54 6.89
N LYS A 84 -4.22 -3.18 8.05
CA LYS A 84 -4.65 -2.64 9.35
C LYS A 84 -3.50 -2.13 10.20
N THR A 85 -2.27 -2.53 9.87
CA THR A 85 -1.08 -2.04 10.54
C THR A 85 0.01 -1.70 9.52
N SER A 86 0.88 -0.75 9.87
CA SER A 86 2.10 -0.43 9.10
C SER A 86 3.00 -1.64 8.91
N LYS A 87 3.02 -2.55 9.90
CA LYS A 87 3.78 -3.80 9.87
C LYS A 87 3.31 -4.74 8.76
N GLU A 88 2.00 -4.95 8.64
CA GLU A 88 1.40 -5.75 7.54
C GLU A 88 1.79 -5.18 6.16
N ILE A 89 1.88 -3.86 6.01
CA ILE A 89 2.32 -3.26 4.74
C ILE A 89 3.74 -3.68 4.37
N ILE A 90 4.65 -3.68 5.34
CA ILE A 90 6.07 -3.98 5.11
C ILE A 90 6.30 -5.48 4.92
N GLU A 91 5.60 -6.31 5.69
CA GLU A 91 5.82 -7.76 5.72
C GLU A 91 5.00 -8.52 4.68
N ASP A 92 3.80 -8.07 4.32
CA ASP A 92 2.86 -8.91 3.56
C ASP A 92 2.51 -8.36 2.16
N CYS A 93 2.72 -7.07 1.90
CA CYS A 93 2.20 -6.44 0.67
C CYS A 93 3.15 -6.47 -0.52
N PHE A 94 4.45 -6.64 -0.31
CA PHE A 94 5.46 -6.54 -1.38
C PHE A 94 6.16 -7.86 -1.73
N ASP A 95 5.64 -8.98 -1.22
CA ASP A 95 6.10 -10.35 -1.50
C ASP A 95 5.55 -10.95 -2.82
#